data_AF-A0A1V3X4P9-F1
#
_entry.id   AF-A0A1V3X4P9-F1
#
_cell.length_a   1.000
_cell.length_b   1.000
_cell.length_c   1.000
_cell.angle_alpha   90.00
_cell.angle_beta   90.00
_cell.angle_gamma   90.00
#
_symmetry.space_group_name_H-M   'P 1'
#
loop_
_entity.id
_entity.type
_entity.pdbx_description
1 polymer ?
#
loop_
_entity_poly.entity_id
_entity_poly.type
_entity_poly.pdbx_seq_one_letter_code
_entity_poly.pdbx_strand_id
1 'polypeptide(L)'
;MSVNYRLGALGCLDLSSLSTSDITIDGNLYLRDLVLALQWVRDNIAQFGGDPDNVTIFGESAGAHITATLLAVPAAKGLFARAISESPAAGMVRPRELAVEFAARFADLLGARPRDAASALIRATPAQLVQTQHRLIEQGMQKRLGAFPIGPTFGDDCLPVDPVEAMRSGQSHQVPLIVGTNAEEGRLFTRFLKMLPTNKAMIDELLADAEPATRERITAAYPDYPKPSACIQLGGDFAFNAAAWQIAEAHGAHAPTYLYRYDYARGPCAGPDSVPRTPPNCSRSSTSTGPRSVRCLPLPPTGDMRCGSATT
;
A
#
# COMPACT_ATOMS: atom_id res chain seq x y z
N MET A 1 11.65 4.56 -17.88
CA MET A 1 12.81 4.41 -16.96
C MET A 1 12.36 3.59 -15.78
N SER A 2 13.22 2.72 -15.23
CA SER A 2 13.00 2.04 -13.94
C SER A 2 14.12 2.45 -12.99
N VAL A 3 13.85 2.38 -11.68
CA VAL A 3 14.82 2.77 -10.64
C VAL A 3 14.87 1.70 -9.58
N ASN A 4 16.06 1.50 -9.01
CA ASN A 4 16.26 0.66 -7.83
C ASN A 4 16.32 1.55 -6.60
N TYR A 5 15.85 1.04 -5.47
CA TYR A 5 15.91 1.68 -4.15
C TYR A 5 16.20 0.64 -3.08
N ARG A 6 16.66 1.05 -1.91
CA ARG A 6 16.99 0.13 -0.81
C ARG A 6 15.74 -0.59 -0.29
N LEU A 7 15.87 -1.88 0.00
CA LEU A 7 14.77 -2.75 0.47
C LEU A 7 15.01 -3.25 1.90
N GLY A 8 13.94 -3.74 2.53
CA GLY A 8 14.02 -4.43 3.83
C GLY A 8 14.69 -3.58 4.91
N ALA A 9 15.49 -4.20 5.77
CA ALA A 9 16.21 -3.55 6.87
C ALA A 9 17.18 -2.45 6.41
N LEU A 10 17.59 -2.46 5.15
CA LEU A 10 18.52 -1.49 4.58
C LEU A 10 17.83 -0.21 4.12
N GLY A 11 16.51 -0.22 3.94
CA GLY A 11 15.80 0.87 3.28
C GLY A 11 14.41 1.17 3.85
N CYS A 12 13.65 0.12 4.15
CA CYS A 12 12.22 0.15 4.43
C CYS A 12 11.86 -0.21 5.88
N LEU A 13 12.86 -0.50 6.73
CA LEU A 13 12.69 -0.59 8.18
C LEU A 13 13.25 0.69 8.80
N ASP A 14 12.43 1.39 9.56
CA ASP A 14 12.90 2.57 10.27
C ASP A 14 13.65 2.15 11.55
N LEU A 15 14.94 2.46 11.55
CA LEU A 15 15.88 2.20 12.65
C LEU A 15 16.45 3.51 13.21
N SER A 16 15.88 4.66 12.82
CA SER A 16 16.43 5.98 13.11
C SER A 16 16.45 6.30 14.61
N SER A 17 15.54 5.72 15.39
CA SER A 17 15.50 5.84 16.84
C SER A 17 16.70 5.20 17.55
N LEU A 18 17.48 4.38 16.86
CA LEU A 18 18.72 3.81 17.39
C LEU A 18 19.90 4.78 17.27
N SER A 19 19.74 5.93 16.63
CA SER A 19 20.80 6.92 16.48
C SER A 19 21.40 7.36 17.83
N THR A 20 22.68 7.68 17.83
CA THR A 20 23.40 8.27 18.97
C THR A 20 23.95 9.64 18.56
N SER A 21 24.61 10.35 19.49
CA SER A 21 25.34 11.58 19.17
C SER A 21 26.41 11.40 18.10
N ASP A 22 26.98 10.18 18.00
CA ASP A 22 28.13 9.88 17.16
C ASP A 22 27.76 9.11 15.88
N ILE A 23 26.60 8.45 15.88
CA ILE A 23 26.11 7.63 14.76
C ILE A 23 24.69 8.04 14.42
N THR A 24 24.51 8.66 13.26
CA THR A 24 23.19 9.01 12.71
C THR A 24 22.68 7.89 11.81
N ILE A 25 21.44 7.48 12.03
CA ILE A 25 20.68 6.54 11.20
C ILE A 25 19.42 7.27 10.73
N ASP A 26 19.26 7.44 9.43
CA ASP A 26 18.08 8.09 8.86
C ASP A 26 16.92 7.12 8.69
N GLY A 27 15.69 7.63 8.83
CA GLY A 27 14.45 6.92 8.51
C GLY A 27 14.08 7.06 7.03
N ASN A 28 13.12 6.24 6.58
CA ASN A 28 12.53 6.32 5.24
C ASN A 28 13.56 6.35 4.09
N LEU A 29 14.68 5.64 4.25
CA LEU A 29 15.81 5.64 3.33
C LEU A 29 15.40 5.33 1.88
N TYR A 30 14.47 4.40 1.70
CA TYR A 30 13.95 4.06 0.38
C TYR A 30 13.17 5.21 -0.29
N LEU A 31 12.41 6.02 0.47
CA LEU A 31 11.74 7.21 -0.06
C LEU A 31 12.78 8.27 -0.45
N ARG A 32 13.82 8.43 0.36
CA ARG A 32 14.94 9.34 0.06
C ARG A 32 15.69 8.92 -1.21
N ASP A 33 15.89 7.62 -1.42
CA ASP A 33 16.46 7.08 -2.67
C ASP A 33 15.60 7.45 -3.89
N LEU A 34 14.28 7.32 -3.75
CA LEU A 34 13.33 7.64 -4.83
C LEU A 34 13.24 9.14 -5.11
N VAL A 35 13.28 9.99 -4.08
CA VAL A 35 13.37 11.44 -4.25
C VAL A 35 14.65 11.81 -5.00
N LEU A 36 15.79 11.23 -4.64
CA LEU A 36 17.05 11.46 -5.34
C LEU A 36 16.99 11.00 -6.80
N ALA A 37 16.37 9.84 -7.07
CA ALA A 37 16.16 9.35 -8.42
C ALA A 37 15.27 10.31 -9.24
N LEU A 38 14.21 10.85 -8.64
CA LEU A 38 13.33 11.83 -9.28
C LEU A 38 14.04 13.16 -9.55
N GLN A 39 14.91 13.62 -8.64
CA GLN A 39 15.76 14.78 -8.88
C GLN A 39 16.71 14.54 -10.06
N TRP A 40 17.30 13.34 -10.16
CA TRP A 40 18.12 12.97 -11.30
C TRP A 40 17.33 13.01 -12.61
N VAL A 41 16.08 12.51 -12.62
CA VAL A 41 15.20 12.60 -13.80
C VAL A 41 14.99 14.06 -14.20
N ARG A 42 14.58 14.92 -13.27
CA ARG A 42 14.39 16.34 -13.52
C ARG A 42 15.63 16.97 -14.16
N ASP A 43 16.82 16.67 -13.64
CA ASP A 43 18.06 17.31 -14.05
C ASP A 43 18.63 16.75 -15.37
N ASN A 44 18.27 15.52 -15.77
CA ASN A 44 18.96 14.81 -16.85
C ASN A 44 18.04 14.34 -17.99
N ILE A 45 16.73 14.16 -17.77
CA ILE A 45 15.87 13.46 -18.75
C ILE A 45 15.75 14.19 -20.10
N ALA A 46 15.94 15.52 -20.10
CA ALA A 46 15.98 16.32 -21.33
C ALA A 46 17.08 15.86 -22.31
N GLN A 47 18.21 15.38 -21.80
CA GLN A 47 19.30 14.85 -22.64
C GLN A 47 18.93 13.51 -23.31
N PHE A 48 17.93 12.83 -22.79
CA PHE A 48 17.36 11.59 -23.35
C PHE A 48 16.10 11.84 -24.18
N GLY A 49 15.76 13.11 -24.45
CA GLY A 49 14.57 13.52 -25.20
C GLY A 49 13.27 13.48 -24.40
N GLY A 50 13.33 13.34 -23.06
CA GLY A 50 12.16 13.45 -22.20
C GLY A 50 11.90 14.89 -21.75
N ASP A 51 10.67 15.16 -21.33
CA ASP A 51 10.27 16.45 -20.76
C ASP A 51 10.26 16.36 -19.22
N PRO A 52 11.14 17.08 -18.51
CA PRO A 52 11.21 17.04 -17.05
C PRO A 52 9.94 17.59 -16.37
N ASP A 53 9.15 18.42 -17.05
CA ASP A 53 7.91 18.99 -16.52
C ASP A 53 6.69 18.08 -16.77
N ASN A 54 6.89 16.96 -17.47
CA ASN A 54 5.82 16.04 -17.87
C ASN A 54 6.08 14.58 -17.42
N VAL A 55 6.74 14.41 -16.27
CA VAL A 55 7.06 13.09 -15.71
C VAL A 55 5.82 12.44 -15.08
N THR A 56 5.53 11.19 -15.43
CA THR A 56 4.51 10.36 -14.75
C THR A 56 5.23 9.25 -13.97
N ILE A 57 4.98 9.17 -12.66
CA ILE A 57 5.44 8.04 -11.84
C ILE A 57 4.40 6.94 -11.83
N PHE A 58 4.83 5.69 -11.80
CA PHE A 58 3.93 4.56 -11.64
C PHE A 58 4.61 3.40 -10.92
N GLY A 59 3.80 2.58 -10.25
CA GLY A 59 4.28 1.37 -9.60
C GLY A 59 3.14 0.41 -9.30
N GLU A 60 3.51 -0.86 -9.11
CA GLU A 60 2.62 -1.98 -8.83
C GLU A 60 2.88 -2.54 -7.43
N SER A 61 1.83 -3.00 -6.73
CA SER A 61 1.90 -3.59 -5.39
C SER A 61 2.60 -2.68 -4.37
N ALA A 62 3.78 -3.07 -3.87
CA ALA A 62 4.59 -2.21 -3.02
C ALA A 62 4.95 -0.89 -3.74
N GLY A 63 5.26 -0.94 -5.05
CA GLY A 63 5.51 0.25 -5.86
C GLY A 63 4.28 1.15 -6.00
N ALA A 64 3.06 0.60 -5.98
CA ALA A 64 1.83 1.38 -5.98
C ALA A 64 1.64 2.12 -4.65
N HIS A 65 1.86 1.41 -3.54
CA HIS A 65 1.86 2.02 -2.21
C HIS A 65 2.90 3.14 -2.08
N ILE A 66 4.10 2.92 -2.60
CA ILE A 66 5.18 3.91 -2.67
C ILE A 66 4.77 5.11 -3.52
N THR A 67 4.16 4.87 -4.69
CA THR A 67 3.67 5.93 -5.58
C THR A 67 2.64 6.80 -4.86
N ALA A 68 1.70 6.19 -4.14
CA ALA A 68 0.74 6.91 -3.31
C ALA A 68 1.42 7.68 -2.16
N THR A 69 2.44 7.11 -1.54
CA THR A 69 3.20 7.74 -0.44
C THR A 69 4.00 8.95 -0.92
N LEU A 70 4.60 8.89 -2.11
CA LEU A 70 5.35 10.02 -2.69
C LEU A 70 4.51 11.27 -2.90
N LEU A 71 3.19 11.14 -3.04
CA LEU A 71 2.26 12.28 -3.05
C LEU A 71 2.28 13.06 -1.72
N ALA A 72 2.67 12.42 -0.61
CA ALA A 72 2.75 13.07 0.71
C ALA A 72 4.19 13.43 1.14
N VAL A 73 5.21 13.11 0.33
CA VAL A 73 6.62 13.41 0.63
C VAL A 73 6.94 14.84 0.21
N PRO A 74 7.24 15.79 1.13
CA PRO A 74 7.43 17.20 0.78
C PRO A 74 8.57 17.42 -0.22
N ALA A 75 9.68 16.68 -0.08
CA ALA A 75 10.84 16.78 -0.95
C ALA A 75 10.58 16.28 -2.39
N ALA A 76 9.46 15.58 -2.64
CA ALA A 76 9.06 15.13 -3.96
C ALA A 76 8.23 16.18 -4.73
N LYS A 77 7.89 17.32 -4.11
CA LYS A 77 7.05 18.35 -4.71
C LYS A 77 7.64 18.85 -6.03
N GLY A 78 6.84 18.81 -7.09
CA GLY A 78 7.23 19.28 -8.41
C GLY A 78 8.21 18.37 -9.15
N LEU A 79 8.52 17.17 -8.64
CA LEU A 79 9.39 16.21 -9.34
C LEU A 79 8.62 15.27 -10.28
N PHE A 80 7.29 15.29 -10.24
CA PHE A 80 6.42 14.55 -11.14
C PHE A 80 5.12 15.30 -11.35
N ALA A 81 4.53 15.11 -12.53
CA ALA A 81 3.31 15.77 -12.98
C ALA A 81 2.06 14.89 -12.83
N ARG A 82 2.20 13.55 -12.78
CA ARG A 82 1.10 12.58 -12.67
C ARG A 82 1.55 11.30 -11.97
N ALA A 83 0.60 10.53 -11.45
CA ALA A 83 0.85 9.26 -10.77
C ALA A 83 -0.11 8.14 -11.21
N ILE A 84 0.38 6.90 -11.24
CA ILE A 84 -0.42 5.68 -11.45
C ILE A 84 -0.08 4.65 -10.37
N SER A 85 -1.07 4.26 -9.57
CA SER A 85 -0.93 3.36 -8.42
C SER A 85 -1.69 2.05 -8.68
N GLU A 86 -0.97 1.00 -9.08
CA GLU A 86 -1.53 -0.29 -9.49
C GLU A 86 -1.53 -1.31 -8.34
N SER A 87 -2.69 -1.59 -7.76
CA SER A 87 -2.86 -2.53 -6.65
C SER A 87 -2.14 -2.14 -5.35
N PRO A 88 -2.39 -0.93 -4.79
CA PRO A 88 -1.75 -0.50 -3.54
C PRO A 88 -2.14 -1.39 -2.36
N ALA A 89 -1.18 -1.69 -1.49
CA ALA A 89 -1.43 -2.45 -0.26
C ALA A 89 -1.83 -1.55 0.92
N ALA A 90 -2.82 -1.99 1.70
CA ALA A 90 -3.25 -1.38 2.96
C ALA A 90 -2.30 -1.73 4.12
N GLY A 91 -2.29 -0.91 5.17
CA GLY A 91 -1.63 -1.23 6.44
C GLY A 91 -0.10 -1.25 6.43
N MET A 92 0.52 -0.68 5.40
CA MET A 92 1.99 -0.61 5.25
C MET A 92 2.62 0.62 5.92
N VAL A 93 1.82 1.66 6.18
CA VAL A 93 2.23 2.90 6.85
C VAL A 93 2.12 2.75 8.36
N ARG A 94 3.08 3.29 9.11
CA ARG A 94 3.04 3.28 10.58
C ARG A 94 3.47 4.61 11.21
N PRO A 95 2.96 4.95 12.40
CA PRO A 95 3.46 6.08 13.15
C PRO A 95 4.86 5.80 13.71
N ARG A 96 5.59 6.88 14.02
CA ARG A 96 6.96 6.82 14.56
C ARG A 96 7.06 5.99 15.84
N GLU A 97 6.07 6.06 16.72
CA GLU A 97 6.05 5.34 17.99
C GLU A 97 6.18 3.84 17.79
N LEU A 98 5.45 3.29 16.81
CA LEU A 98 5.49 1.88 16.47
C LEU A 98 6.81 1.49 15.78
N ALA A 99 7.40 2.39 14.99
CA ALA A 99 8.72 2.19 14.41
C ALA A 99 9.81 2.06 15.48
N VAL A 100 9.75 2.86 16.55
CA VAL A 100 10.68 2.77 17.70
C VAL A 100 10.63 1.39 18.35
N GLU A 101 9.43 0.82 18.53
CA GLU A 101 9.28 -0.53 19.07
C GLU A 101 9.92 -1.60 18.17
N PHE A 102 9.72 -1.50 16.85
CA PHE A 102 10.36 -2.41 15.90
C PHE A 102 11.88 -2.26 15.89
N ALA A 103 12.39 -1.04 15.98
CA ALA A 103 13.82 -0.78 16.02
C ALA A 103 14.48 -1.38 17.28
N ALA A 104 13.85 -1.22 18.45
CA ALA A 104 14.32 -1.83 19.69
C ALA A 104 14.36 -3.36 19.60
N ARG A 105 13.27 -3.98 19.11
CA ARG A 105 13.20 -5.44 18.90
C ARG A 105 14.23 -5.93 17.88
N PHE A 106 14.46 -5.16 16.80
CA PHE A 106 15.47 -5.48 15.80
C PHE A 106 16.87 -5.47 16.40
N ALA A 107 17.20 -4.47 17.22
CA ALA A 107 18.48 -4.41 17.94
C ALA A 107 18.66 -5.59 18.91
N ASP A 108 17.61 -5.95 19.65
CA ASP A 108 17.63 -7.12 20.54
C ASP A 108 17.87 -8.42 19.77
N LEU A 109 17.18 -8.60 18.63
CA LEU A 109 17.35 -9.77 17.76
C LEU A 109 18.74 -9.84 17.11
N LEU A 110 19.34 -8.69 16.84
CA LEU A 110 20.74 -8.57 16.39
C LEU A 110 21.74 -8.90 17.51
N GLY A 111 21.28 -9.06 18.76
CA GLY A 111 22.11 -9.36 19.93
C GLY A 111 22.79 -8.13 20.50
N ALA A 112 22.29 -6.93 20.21
CA ALA A 112 22.86 -5.67 20.68
C ALA A 112 22.15 -5.20 21.97
N ARG A 113 22.91 -4.63 22.91
CA ARG A 113 22.33 -3.87 24.02
C ARG A 113 21.86 -2.51 23.50
N PRO A 114 20.86 -1.85 24.13
CA PRO A 114 20.35 -0.56 23.68
C PRO A 114 21.44 0.50 23.41
N ARG A 115 22.43 0.61 24.31
CA ARG A 115 23.54 1.57 24.18
C ARG A 115 24.52 1.27 23.02
N ASP A 116 24.55 0.02 22.56
CA ASP A 116 25.47 -0.45 21.52
C ASP A 116 24.75 -0.63 20.17
N ALA A 117 23.44 -0.38 20.11
CA ALA A 117 22.56 -0.74 18.99
C ALA A 117 22.98 -0.09 17.67
N ALA A 118 23.22 1.23 17.65
CA ALA A 118 23.69 1.93 16.44
C ALA A 118 25.00 1.34 15.90
N SER A 119 25.93 1.12 16.83
CA SER A 119 27.25 0.56 16.56
C SER A 119 27.15 -0.86 16.00
N ALA A 120 26.28 -1.70 16.57
CA ALA A 120 26.03 -3.04 16.10
C ALA A 120 25.37 -3.04 14.71
N LEU A 121 24.44 -2.12 14.46
CA LEU A 121 23.77 -1.99 13.17
C LEU A 121 24.76 -1.66 12.04
N ILE A 122 25.61 -0.65 12.24
CA ILE A 122 26.60 -0.23 11.22
C ILE A 122 27.66 -1.29 10.96
N ARG A 123 27.99 -2.13 11.96
CA ARG A 123 28.96 -3.22 11.80
C ARG A 123 28.35 -4.51 11.26
N ALA A 124 27.03 -4.66 11.26
CA ALA A 124 26.37 -5.86 10.80
C ALA A 124 26.53 -6.02 9.28
N THR A 125 26.73 -7.26 8.85
CA THR A 125 26.72 -7.59 7.42
C THR A 125 25.29 -7.51 6.87
N PRO A 126 25.10 -7.26 5.56
CA PRO A 126 23.78 -7.30 4.93
C PRO A 126 23.03 -8.61 5.20
N ALA A 127 23.73 -9.75 5.22
CA ALA A 127 23.13 -11.05 5.52
C ALA A 127 22.57 -11.10 6.95
N GLN A 128 23.28 -10.58 7.94
CA GLN A 128 22.79 -10.50 9.32
C GLN A 128 21.57 -9.59 9.44
N LEU A 129 21.57 -8.46 8.73
CA LEU A 129 20.42 -7.54 8.75
C LEU A 129 19.16 -8.19 8.16
N VAL A 130 19.30 -8.88 7.02
CA VAL A 130 18.19 -9.61 6.38
C VAL A 130 17.70 -10.76 7.26
N GLN A 131 18.60 -11.53 7.87
CA GLN A 131 18.22 -12.61 8.79
C GLN A 131 17.50 -12.09 10.03
N THR A 132 17.98 -10.99 10.61
CA THR A 132 17.33 -10.33 11.76
C THR A 132 15.95 -9.80 11.38
N GLN A 133 15.79 -9.23 10.18
CA GLN A 133 14.49 -8.83 9.65
C GLN A 133 13.53 -10.02 9.55
N HIS A 134 13.96 -11.15 8.99
CA HIS A 134 13.10 -12.33 8.88
C HIS A 134 12.62 -12.79 10.25
N ARG A 135 13.52 -12.85 11.25
CA ARG A 135 13.18 -13.18 12.63
C ARG A 135 12.20 -12.17 13.24
N LEU A 136 12.35 -10.88 12.95
CA LEU A 136 11.42 -9.84 13.42
C LEU A 136 10.02 -10.06 12.83
N ILE A 137 9.92 -10.32 11.53
CA ILE A 137 8.64 -10.60 10.85
C ILE A 137 8.02 -11.88 11.43
N GLU A 138 8.78 -12.95 11.57
CA GLU A 138 8.31 -14.21 12.16
C GLU A 138 7.79 -14.02 13.59
N GLN A 139 8.52 -13.27 14.43
CA GLN A 139 8.05 -12.95 15.78
C GLN A 139 6.79 -12.09 15.77
N GLY A 140 6.68 -11.13 14.86
CA GLY A 140 5.49 -10.30 14.68
C GLY A 140 4.26 -11.14 14.33
N MET A 141 4.43 -12.11 13.43
CA MET A 141 3.37 -13.06 13.05
C MET A 141 2.99 -14.01 14.19
N GLN A 142 3.98 -14.57 14.90
CA GLN A 142 3.73 -15.50 16.02
C GLN A 142 3.08 -14.82 17.23
N LYS A 143 3.50 -13.59 17.54
CA LYS A 143 3.03 -12.81 18.68
C LYS A 143 1.87 -11.87 18.35
N ARG A 144 1.41 -11.87 17.09
CA ARG A 144 0.25 -11.11 16.62
C ARG A 144 0.36 -9.61 16.91
N LEU A 145 1.48 -9.01 16.55
CA LEU A 145 1.78 -7.60 16.87
C LEU A 145 1.05 -6.58 15.97
N GLY A 146 0.14 -7.04 15.09
CA GLY A 146 -0.80 -6.19 14.34
C GLY A 146 -0.24 -5.33 13.21
N ALA A 147 1.09 -5.15 13.12
CA ALA A 147 1.71 -4.30 12.10
C ALA A 147 2.93 -4.96 11.42
N PHE A 148 3.07 -4.68 10.13
CA PHE A 148 4.21 -5.14 9.34
C PHE A 148 5.39 -4.16 9.53
N PRO A 149 6.61 -4.63 9.87
CA PRO A 149 7.73 -3.75 10.22
C PRO A 149 8.38 -3.08 9.00
N ILE A 150 8.03 -3.49 7.77
CA ILE A 150 8.61 -2.97 6.53
C ILE A 150 7.59 -2.07 5.81
N GLY A 151 7.96 -0.82 5.55
CA GLY A 151 7.08 0.19 4.93
C GLY A 151 7.37 1.60 5.45
N PRO A 152 6.66 2.63 4.96
CA PRO A 152 6.85 4.01 5.40
C PRO A 152 6.55 4.21 6.89
N THR A 153 7.35 5.05 7.52
CA THR A 153 7.06 5.62 8.84
C THR A 153 6.69 7.08 8.67
N PHE A 154 5.57 7.55 9.24
CA PHE A 154 5.25 8.98 9.24
C PHE A 154 5.56 9.64 10.60
N GLY A 155 5.61 10.97 10.60
CA GLY A 155 5.97 11.79 11.76
C GLY A 155 7.45 12.19 11.80
N ASP A 156 8.14 12.13 10.65
CA ASP A 156 9.50 12.63 10.47
C ASP A 156 9.57 13.72 9.38
N ASP A 157 10.78 14.18 9.04
CA ASP A 157 11.01 15.20 8.01
C ASP A 157 10.75 14.70 6.58
N CYS A 158 10.86 13.40 6.34
CA CYS A 158 10.66 12.79 5.04
C CYS A 158 9.16 12.60 4.73
N LEU A 159 8.40 12.14 5.72
CA LEU A 159 6.97 11.89 5.65
C LEU A 159 6.28 12.43 6.92
N PRO A 160 5.87 13.71 6.93
CA PRO A 160 5.35 14.34 8.15
C PRO A 160 4.00 13.80 8.62
N VAL A 161 3.12 13.42 7.68
CA VAL A 161 1.75 12.98 7.92
C VAL A 161 1.50 11.68 7.18
N ASP A 162 0.59 10.85 7.70
CA ASP A 162 0.09 9.67 6.99
C ASP A 162 -0.35 10.04 5.55
N PRO A 163 0.03 9.27 4.51
CA PRO A 163 -0.26 9.63 3.12
C PRO A 163 -1.74 9.80 2.80
N VAL A 164 -2.62 8.95 3.35
CA VAL A 164 -4.07 9.03 3.08
C VAL A 164 -4.66 10.23 3.82
N GLU A 165 -4.17 10.55 5.02
CA GLU A 165 -4.59 11.76 5.72
C GLU A 165 -4.08 13.04 5.04
N ALA A 166 -2.85 13.03 4.52
CA ALA A 166 -2.32 14.12 3.71
C ALA A 166 -3.19 14.35 2.46
N MET A 167 -3.64 13.28 1.80
CA MET A 167 -4.60 13.37 0.69
C MET A 167 -5.93 13.96 1.15
N ARG A 168 -6.52 13.42 2.23
CA ARG A 168 -7.84 13.84 2.73
C ARG A 168 -7.86 15.32 3.13
N SER A 169 -6.79 15.80 3.74
CA SER A 169 -6.63 17.20 4.18
C SER A 169 -6.12 18.15 3.09
N GLY A 170 -5.83 17.64 1.88
CA GLY A 170 -5.34 18.45 0.76
C GLY A 170 -3.87 18.88 0.87
N GLN A 171 -3.10 18.26 1.79
CA GLN A 171 -1.67 18.50 1.99
C GLN A 171 -0.77 17.68 1.05
N SER A 172 -1.32 16.69 0.35
CA SER A 172 -0.61 15.93 -0.69
C SER A 172 -0.37 16.76 -1.94
N HIS A 173 0.54 16.31 -2.81
CA HIS A 173 0.76 16.86 -4.14
C HIS A 173 -0.48 16.60 -5.00
N GLN A 174 -1.18 17.67 -5.36
CA GLN A 174 -2.44 17.63 -6.10
C GLN A 174 -2.22 17.42 -7.60
N VAL A 175 -1.68 16.27 -7.98
CA VAL A 175 -1.50 15.85 -9.38
C VAL A 175 -2.57 14.85 -9.81
N PRO A 176 -2.86 14.73 -11.11
CA PRO A 176 -3.74 13.67 -11.61
C PRO A 176 -3.26 12.27 -11.20
N LEU A 177 -4.20 11.46 -10.69
CA LEU A 177 -3.94 10.10 -10.19
C LEU A 177 -4.82 9.09 -10.91
N ILE A 178 -4.23 7.98 -11.34
CA ILE A 178 -4.95 6.74 -11.65
C ILE A 178 -4.64 5.74 -10.55
N VAL A 179 -5.66 5.11 -9.97
CA VAL A 179 -5.50 4.07 -8.95
C VAL A 179 -6.46 2.93 -9.23
N GLY A 180 -6.10 1.71 -8.88
CA GLY A 180 -7.00 0.58 -9.09
C GLY A 180 -6.41 -0.74 -8.66
N THR A 181 -7.15 -1.80 -8.94
CA THR A 181 -6.83 -3.18 -8.55
C THR A 181 -7.27 -4.18 -9.61
N ASN A 182 -6.81 -5.42 -9.50
CA ASN A 182 -7.34 -6.55 -10.23
C ASN A 182 -8.59 -7.11 -9.54
N ALA A 183 -9.48 -7.75 -10.30
CA ALA A 183 -10.69 -8.39 -9.75
C ALA A 183 -10.41 -9.48 -8.69
N GLU A 184 -9.24 -10.13 -8.75
CA GLU A 184 -8.91 -11.34 -7.98
C GLU A 184 -7.54 -11.23 -7.27
N GLU A 185 -7.27 -10.11 -6.59
CA GLU A 185 -6.02 -9.90 -5.84
C GLU A 185 -5.73 -11.03 -4.84
N GLY A 186 -6.76 -11.45 -4.09
CA GLY A 186 -6.63 -12.51 -3.09
C GLY A 186 -6.13 -13.85 -3.66
N ARG A 187 -6.44 -14.16 -4.93
CA ARG A 187 -6.03 -15.44 -5.55
C ARG A 187 -4.56 -15.50 -5.90
N LEU A 188 -3.96 -14.38 -6.32
CA LEU A 188 -2.53 -14.33 -6.60
C LEU A 188 -1.75 -14.37 -5.27
N PHE A 189 -2.18 -13.57 -4.29
CA PHE A 189 -1.43 -13.39 -3.06
C PHE A 189 -1.62 -14.51 -2.03
N THR A 190 -2.70 -15.30 -2.06
CA THR A 190 -2.77 -16.56 -1.29
C THR A 190 -1.61 -17.52 -1.59
N ARG A 191 -1.03 -17.46 -2.80
CA ARG A 191 0.09 -18.31 -3.22
C ARG A 191 1.46 -17.76 -2.80
N PHE A 192 1.61 -16.44 -2.71
CA PHE A 192 2.92 -15.78 -2.50
C PHE A 192 3.07 -15.08 -1.14
N LEU A 193 1.97 -14.66 -0.51
CA LEU A 193 1.93 -13.98 0.79
C LEU A 193 0.91 -14.67 1.71
N LYS A 194 1.38 -15.67 2.48
CA LYS A 194 0.58 -16.34 3.54
C LYS A 194 0.14 -15.41 4.68
N MET A 195 0.45 -14.12 4.60
CA MET A 195 0.11 -13.10 5.60
C MET A 195 -1.29 -12.51 5.38
N LEU A 196 -1.93 -12.74 4.23
CA LEU A 196 -3.28 -12.24 4.00
C LEU A 196 -4.33 -13.04 4.78
N PRO A 197 -5.35 -12.38 5.37
CA PRO A 197 -6.41 -13.05 6.11
C PRO A 197 -7.39 -13.73 5.17
N THR A 198 -6.99 -14.87 4.61
CA THR A 198 -7.72 -15.58 3.54
C THR A 198 -8.42 -16.84 4.01
N ASN A 199 -8.53 -17.03 5.32
CA ASN A 199 -9.31 -18.08 5.95
C ASN A 199 -10.06 -17.53 7.18
N LYS A 200 -11.09 -18.26 7.62
CA LYS A 200 -11.96 -17.85 8.72
C LYS A 200 -11.19 -17.47 9.99
N ALA A 201 -10.20 -18.26 10.38
CA ALA A 201 -9.47 -18.02 11.63
C ALA A 201 -8.71 -16.69 11.59
N MET A 202 -8.04 -16.39 10.47
CA MET A 202 -7.33 -15.12 10.30
C MET A 202 -8.30 -13.93 10.19
N ILE A 203 -9.47 -14.11 9.59
CA ILE A 203 -10.48 -13.04 9.49
C ILE A 203 -11.13 -12.76 10.84
N ASP A 204 -11.46 -13.81 11.60
CA ASP A 204 -11.97 -13.67 12.96
C ASP A 204 -10.97 -12.97 13.87
N GLU A 205 -9.67 -13.21 13.66
CA GLU A 205 -8.58 -12.54 14.36
C GLU A 205 -8.43 -11.08 13.94
N LEU A 206 -8.46 -10.80 12.62
CA LEU A 206 -8.44 -9.44 12.09
C LEU A 206 -9.60 -8.59 12.66
N LEU A 207 -10.77 -9.20 12.83
CA LEU A 207 -11.98 -8.56 13.32
C LEU A 207 -12.20 -8.78 14.82
N ALA A 208 -11.19 -9.24 15.57
CA ALA A 208 -11.34 -9.56 16.99
C ALA A 208 -11.68 -8.33 17.83
N ASP A 209 -11.04 -7.19 17.52
CA ASP A 209 -11.24 -5.90 18.20
C ASP A 209 -12.35 -5.07 17.55
N ALA A 210 -12.99 -5.57 16.49
CA ALA A 210 -14.09 -4.87 15.84
C ALA A 210 -15.39 -5.05 16.65
N GLU A 211 -16.14 -3.95 16.81
CA GLU A 211 -17.48 -3.98 17.39
C GLU A 211 -18.36 -5.06 16.72
N PRO A 212 -19.17 -5.82 17.49
CA PRO A 212 -19.94 -6.94 16.95
C PRO A 212 -20.78 -6.57 15.72
N ALA A 213 -21.43 -5.41 15.74
CA ALA A 213 -22.23 -4.90 14.62
C ALA A 213 -21.39 -4.56 13.38
N THR A 214 -20.13 -4.14 13.56
CA THR A 214 -19.19 -3.89 12.46
C THR A 214 -18.72 -5.21 11.88
N ARG A 215 -18.36 -6.18 12.71
CA ARG A 215 -18.00 -7.52 12.28
C ARG A 215 -19.12 -8.19 11.49
N GLU A 216 -20.35 -8.13 11.98
CA GLU A 216 -21.52 -8.67 11.28
C GLU A 216 -21.70 -8.01 9.91
N ARG A 217 -21.66 -6.66 9.86
CA ARG A 217 -21.78 -5.91 8.60
C ARG A 217 -20.70 -6.28 7.58
N ILE A 218 -19.45 -6.43 8.02
CA ILE A 218 -18.33 -6.84 7.16
C ILE A 218 -18.59 -8.25 6.63
N THR A 219 -18.84 -9.22 7.51
CA THR A 219 -19.02 -10.63 7.09
C THR A 219 -20.27 -10.84 6.24
N ALA A 220 -21.36 -10.11 6.49
CA ALA A 220 -22.61 -10.16 5.73
C ALA A 220 -22.46 -9.62 4.29
N ALA A 221 -21.45 -8.77 4.02
CA ALA A 221 -21.13 -8.32 2.68
C ALA A 221 -20.57 -9.44 1.77
N TYR A 222 -20.25 -10.61 2.33
CA TYR A 222 -19.73 -11.78 1.62
C TYR A 222 -20.72 -12.96 1.73
N PRO A 223 -21.64 -13.14 0.76
CA PRO A 223 -22.76 -14.10 0.83
C PRO A 223 -22.40 -15.58 1.07
N ASP A 224 -21.13 -15.94 0.92
CA ASP A 224 -20.60 -17.30 1.09
C ASP A 224 -19.66 -17.45 2.30
N TYR A 225 -19.51 -16.43 3.15
CA TYR A 225 -18.68 -16.54 4.35
C TYR A 225 -19.23 -17.63 5.29
N PRO A 226 -18.39 -18.53 5.86
CA PRO A 226 -16.92 -18.53 5.85
C PRO A 226 -16.27 -19.52 4.86
N LYS A 227 -16.89 -19.81 3.71
CA LYS A 227 -16.27 -20.66 2.68
C LYS A 227 -14.90 -20.07 2.23
N PRO A 228 -13.94 -20.91 1.79
CA PRO A 228 -12.61 -20.43 1.39
C PRO A 228 -12.64 -19.32 0.33
N SER A 229 -13.51 -19.40 -0.67
CA SER A 229 -13.65 -18.37 -1.71
C SER A 229 -14.04 -17.00 -1.14
N ALA A 230 -15.01 -16.96 -0.24
CA ALA A 230 -15.44 -15.73 0.43
C ALA A 230 -14.34 -15.16 1.35
N CYS A 231 -13.59 -16.03 2.04
CA CYS A 231 -12.47 -15.59 2.86
C CYS A 231 -11.33 -15.00 2.00
N ILE A 232 -11.03 -15.60 0.85
CA ILE A 232 -10.03 -15.09 -0.09
C ILE A 232 -10.46 -13.73 -0.63
N GLN A 233 -11.74 -13.57 -0.99
CA GLN A 233 -12.28 -12.30 -1.46
C GLN A 233 -12.17 -11.23 -0.37
N LEU A 234 -12.63 -11.51 0.85
CA LEU A 234 -12.54 -10.57 1.97
C LEU A 234 -11.09 -10.17 2.27
N GLY A 235 -10.17 -11.14 2.30
CA GLY A 235 -8.75 -10.86 2.52
C GLY A 235 -8.13 -10.00 1.42
N GLY A 236 -8.50 -10.24 0.16
CA GLY A 236 -8.07 -9.39 -0.97
C GLY A 236 -8.67 -7.99 -0.91
N ASP A 237 -9.95 -7.88 -0.56
CA ASP A 237 -10.64 -6.61 -0.42
C ASP A 237 -10.03 -5.77 0.70
N PHE A 238 -9.76 -6.40 1.85
CA PHE A 238 -9.10 -5.77 2.99
C PHE A 238 -7.69 -5.27 2.63
N ALA A 239 -6.90 -6.08 1.94
CA ALA A 239 -5.50 -5.77 1.70
C ALA A 239 -5.26 -4.81 0.54
N PHE A 240 -6.11 -4.81 -0.50
CA PHE A 240 -5.86 -4.04 -1.72
C PHE A 240 -7.03 -3.13 -2.11
N ASN A 241 -8.25 -3.66 -2.20
CA ASN A 241 -9.39 -2.83 -2.66
C ASN A 241 -9.68 -1.69 -1.69
N ALA A 242 -9.62 -1.95 -0.38
CA ALA A 242 -9.80 -0.93 0.64
C ALA A 242 -8.78 0.21 0.50
N ALA A 243 -7.50 -0.11 0.24
CA ALA A 243 -6.47 0.91 0.02
C ALA A 243 -6.74 1.74 -1.25
N ALA A 244 -7.09 1.08 -2.36
CA ALA A 244 -7.40 1.78 -3.60
C ALA A 244 -8.59 2.74 -3.46
N TRP A 245 -9.66 2.32 -2.77
CA TRP A 245 -10.81 3.17 -2.46
C TRP A 245 -10.46 4.33 -1.52
N GLN A 246 -9.74 4.06 -0.43
CA GLN A 246 -9.30 5.09 0.51
C GLN A 246 -8.45 6.17 -0.17
N ILE A 247 -7.51 5.75 -1.02
CA ILE A 247 -6.67 6.67 -1.81
C ILE A 247 -7.53 7.47 -2.79
N ALA A 248 -8.43 6.79 -3.52
CA ALA A 248 -9.26 7.44 -4.53
C ALA A 248 -10.21 8.48 -3.94
N GLU A 249 -10.86 8.16 -2.82
CA GLU A 249 -11.78 9.07 -2.11
C GLU A 249 -11.03 10.24 -1.49
N ALA A 250 -9.89 9.98 -0.82
CA ALA A 250 -9.11 11.02 -0.15
C ALA A 250 -8.50 12.01 -1.16
N HIS A 251 -7.87 11.52 -2.23
CA HIS A 251 -7.21 12.36 -3.22
C HIS A 251 -8.21 13.01 -4.19
N GLY A 252 -9.30 12.30 -4.51
CA GLY A 252 -10.36 12.77 -5.41
C GLY A 252 -11.11 14.01 -4.91
N ALA A 253 -11.03 14.31 -3.61
CA ALA A 253 -11.57 15.54 -3.04
C ALA A 253 -10.80 16.80 -3.47
N HIS A 254 -9.54 16.66 -3.89
CA HIS A 254 -8.63 17.79 -4.14
C HIS A 254 -8.00 17.80 -5.54
N ALA A 255 -7.93 16.64 -6.23
CA ALA A 255 -7.29 16.53 -7.53
C ALA A 255 -7.97 15.48 -8.45
N PRO A 256 -7.82 15.60 -9.79
CA PRO A 256 -8.39 14.63 -10.73
C PRO A 256 -7.95 13.20 -10.43
N THR A 257 -8.90 12.33 -10.14
CA THR A 257 -8.63 10.95 -9.72
C THR A 257 -9.51 9.99 -10.49
N TYR A 258 -8.89 8.95 -11.05
CA TYR A 258 -9.56 7.92 -11.83
C TYR A 258 -9.34 6.56 -11.17
N LEU A 259 -10.44 5.90 -10.80
CA LEU A 259 -10.42 4.56 -10.23
C LEU A 259 -10.70 3.52 -11.32
N TYR A 260 -9.91 2.45 -11.37
CA TYR A 260 -10.17 1.31 -12.25
C TYR A 260 -10.28 -0.01 -11.49
N ARG A 261 -10.93 -0.98 -12.12
CA ARG A 261 -10.86 -2.40 -11.79
C ARG A 261 -10.54 -3.19 -13.05
N TYR A 262 -9.51 -4.04 -12.99
CA TYR A 262 -9.09 -4.87 -14.11
C TYR A 262 -9.67 -6.29 -14.00
N ASP A 263 -10.58 -6.63 -14.91
CA ASP A 263 -11.39 -7.85 -14.86
C ASP A 263 -10.98 -8.92 -15.90
N TYR A 264 -9.99 -8.63 -16.75
CA TYR A 264 -9.61 -9.56 -17.81
C TYR A 264 -8.81 -10.74 -17.27
N ALA A 265 -9.37 -11.95 -17.38
CA ALA A 265 -8.68 -13.21 -17.13
C ALA A 265 -8.40 -13.94 -18.45
N ARG A 266 -7.14 -14.31 -18.71
CA ARG A 266 -6.85 -15.33 -19.75
C ARG A 266 -7.45 -16.65 -19.28
N GLY A 267 -8.18 -17.34 -20.16
CA GLY A 267 -8.60 -18.73 -19.91
C GLY A 267 -7.41 -19.60 -19.51
N PRO A 268 -7.62 -20.77 -18.87
CA PRO A 268 -6.54 -21.60 -18.38
C PRO A 268 -5.49 -21.77 -19.48
N CYS A 269 -4.23 -21.43 -19.18
CA CYS A 269 -3.11 -21.73 -20.05
C CYS A 269 -3.17 -23.23 -20.33
N ALA A 270 -3.65 -23.59 -21.52
CA ALA A 270 -3.59 -24.97 -21.94
C ALA A 270 -2.12 -25.37 -21.89
N GLY A 271 -1.86 -26.54 -21.32
CA GLY A 271 -0.51 -27.08 -21.16
C GLY A 271 0.25 -27.13 -22.48
N PRO A 272 1.54 -27.53 -22.44
CA PRO A 272 2.47 -27.44 -23.57
C PRO A 272 2.03 -28.15 -24.88
N ASP A 273 0.91 -28.87 -24.90
CA ASP A 273 0.40 -29.61 -26.07
C ASP A 273 -0.75 -28.92 -26.83
N SER A 274 -1.05 -27.64 -26.56
CA SER A 274 -2.10 -26.94 -27.31
C SER A 274 -1.56 -26.25 -28.57
N VAL A 275 -1.80 -26.88 -29.73
CA VAL A 275 -1.59 -26.29 -31.05
C VAL A 275 -2.37 -24.97 -31.16
N PRO A 276 -1.76 -23.87 -31.62
CA PRO A 276 -2.44 -22.57 -31.69
C PRO A 276 -3.62 -22.65 -32.67
N ARG A 277 -4.85 -22.53 -32.14
CA ARG A 277 -6.03 -22.29 -32.97
C ARG A 277 -5.96 -20.86 -33.48
N THR A 278 -5.97 -20.72 -34.79
CA THR A 278 -6.10 -19.46 -35.52
C THR A 278 -7.32 -18.69 -34.99
N PRO A 279 -7.23 -17.36 -34.76
CA PRO A 279 -8.37 -16.59 -34.28
C PRO A 279 -9.50 -16.60 -35.34
N PRO A 280 -10.77 -16.79 -34.95
CA PRO A 280 -11.87 -16.72 -35.91
C PRO A 280 -12.02 -15.29 -36.43
N ASN A 281 -12.15 -15.17 -37.75
CA ASN A 281 -12.42 -13.92 -38.46
C ASN A 281 -13.61 -13.19 -37.83
N CYS A 282 -13.41 -11.91 -37.48
CA CYS A 282 -14.47 -10.97 -37.18
C CYS A 282 -15.36 -10.79 -38.42
N SER A 283 -16.48 -11.50 -38.48
CA SER A 283 -17.60 -11.14 -39.34
C SER A 283 -18.55 -10.23 -38.55
N ARG A 284 -18.83 -9.07 -39.13
CA ARG A 284 -19.80 -8.11 -38.59
C ARG A 284 -21.20 -8.70 -38.73
N SER A 285 -21.93 -8.83 -37.63
CA SER A 285 -23.39 -8.82 -37.65
C SER A 285 -23.91 -7.92 -36.53
N SER A 286 -24.48 -6.81 -36.97
CA SER A 286 -25.29 -5.88 -36.18
C SER A 286 -26.63 -6.51 -35.85
N THR A 287 -27.09 -6.43 -34.59
CA THR A 287 -28.42 -5.91 -34.19
C THR A 287 -28.66 -6.06 -32.68
N SER A 288 -29.02 -4.92 -32.03
CA SER A 288 -29.95 -4.76 -30.89
C SER A 288 -29.52 -5.38 -29.52
N THR A 289 -29.56 -4.74 -28.34
CA THR A 289 -30.31 -3.61 -27.77
C THR A 289 -29.68 -3.19 -26.42
N GLY A 290 -29.48 -1.88 -26.19
CA GLY A 290 -29.56 -1.22 -24.86
C GLY A 290 -28.30 -1.17 -23.97
N PRO A 291 -27.85 0.02 -23.51
CA PRO A 291 -26.81 0.13 -22.50
C PRO A 291 -27.37 -0.16 -21.10
N ARG A 292 -26.78 -1.11 -20.38
CA ARG A 292 -27.00 -1.25 -18.93
C ARG A 292 -26.28 -0.10 -18.22
N SER A 293 -26.99 1.00 -18.02
CA SER A 293 -26.59 2.04 -17.08
C SER A 293 -26.58 1.47 -15.65
N VAL A 294 -25.42 1.49 -14.98
CA VAL A 294 -25.36 1.32 -13.54
C VAL A 294 -25.97 2.57 -12.91
N ARG A 295 -27.16 2.45 -12.32
CA ARG A 295 -27.77 3.54 -11.53
C ARG A 295 -27.01 3.66 -10.21
N CYS A 296 -26.29 4.77 -10.03
CA CYS A 296 -25.88 5.24 -8.71
C CYS A 296 -27.15 5.61 -7.92
N LEU A 297 -27.33 4.99 -6.75
CA LEU A 297 -28.29 5.47 -5.75
C LEU A 297 -27.62 6.61 -4.96
N PRO A 298 -28.23 7.81 -4.85
CA PRO A 298 -27.70 8.86 -4.00
C PRO A 298 -27.90 8.50 -2.52
N LEU A 299 -26.86 8.68 -1.72
CA LEU A 299 -26.94 8.65 -0.26
C LEU A 299 -27.64 9.92 0.26
N PRO A 300 -28.44 9.84 1.34
CA PRO A 300 -29.11 11.02 1.88
C PRO A 300 -28.13 11.95 2.61
N PRO A 301 -28.41 13.26 2.67
CA PRO A 301 -27.54 14.23 3.32
C PRO A 301 -27.54 14.03 4.84
N THR A 302 -26.34 14.08 5.45
CA THR A 302 -26.15 14.10 6.90
C THR A 302 -26.72 15.39 7.47
N GLY A 303 -27.83 15.28 8.20
CA GLY A 303 -28.41 16.37 8.98
C GLY A 303 -27.71 16.53 10.33
N ASP A 304 -27.38 17.78 10.67
CA ASP A 304 -26.93 18.24 11.97
C ASP A 304 -27.82 17.72 13.11
N MET A 305 -27.22 17.03 14.09
CA MET A 305 -27.83 16.84 15.41
C MET A 305 -27.05 17.65 16.44
N ARG A 306 -27.58 18.83 16.76
CA ARG A 306 -27.25 19.59 17.97
C ARG A 306 -27.87 18.89 19.18
N CYS A 307 -27.05 18.61 20.19
CA CYS A 307 -27.52 18.25 21.53
C CYS A 307 -28.35 19.38 22.14
N GLY A 308 -29.61 19.10 22.47
CA GLY A 308 -30.45 19.91 23.34
C GLY A 308 -30.59 19.24 24.70
N SER A 309 -30.16 19.93 25.74
CA SER A 309 -30.32 19.60 27.16
C SER A 309 -31.78 19.67 27.61
N ALA A 310 -32.20 18.77 28.49
CA ALA A 310 -33.37 18.97 29.34
C ALA A 310 -33.12 18.45 30.76
N THR A 311 -32.91 19.39 31.69
CA THR A 311 -33.55 19.43 33.02
C THR A 311 -35.02 19.01 32.90
N THR A 312 -35.62 18.20 33.75
CA THR A 312 -35.69 18.18 35.23
C THR A 312 -36.12 16.79 35.68
#